data_AF-A0A956SUK3-F1
#
_entry.id   AF-A0A956SUK3-F1
#
_cell.length_a   1.000
_cell.length_b   1.000
_cell.length_c   1.000
_cell.angle_alpha   90.00
_cell.angle_beta   90.00
_cell.angle_gamma   90.00
#
_symmetry.space_group_name_H-M   'P 1'
#
loop_
_entity.id
_entity.type
_entity.pdbx_description
1 polymer ?
#
loop_
_entity_poly.entity_id
_entity_poly.type
_entity_poly.pdbx_seq_one_letter_code
_entity_poly.pdbx_strand_id
1 'polypeptide(L)'
;MRRSVHVRHGIRPLAVAVVVTIGLLAAGAAGAASLQRTYLGQVASEELGRAVADAGDVNGDGQGDVIVGVSGFDGSRGRVRVFSGADGAILWTFVGESANDQFGKAVAGNVDVNNDGAPDLIVGAPNRATGNGNGSGKAYVFSGATGALLYSWDGEAALDNFGISVDGAGNVNGGAFDDILVGARNGGANNTGRVYVYSGFNGSLLRGHDGSVADGDFGSALARAGDMTGDGREEYIAGSPFHAGGEGRAYVFDGASGAVLAFMDGEPGFFSRFGYAVSGAGDIDGDGLTEIVVGAWKFNPPPDGDERGKVYVYGLNAVGAPPNLLHTWVGEANQDYFGISVSGAGD
;
A
#
# COMPACT_ATOMS: atom_id res chain seq x y z
N MET A 1 -55.82 -31.70 5.27
CA MET A 1 -54.72 -31.70 4.29
C MET A 1 -53.90 -30.42 4.45
N ARG A 2 -52.82 -30.46 5.23
CA ARG A 2 -51.85 -29.34 5.31
C ARG A 2 -50.76 -29.60 4.27
N ARG A 3 -50.64 -28.74 3.26
CA ARG A 3 -49.56 -28.80 2.26
C ARG A 3 -48.32 -28.14 2.87
N SER A 4 -47.28 -28.94 3.09
CA SER A 4 -45.93 -28.43 3.39
C SER A 4 -45.34 -27.79 2.13
N VAL A 5 -44.98 -26.51 2.22
CA VAL A 5 -44.14 -25.84 1.22
C VAL A 5 -42.69 -26.07 1.62
N HIS A 6 -41.97 -26.86 0.84
CA HIS A 6 -40.51 -26.98 0.94
C HIS A 6 -39.87 -25.69 0.39
N VAL A 7 -39.27 -24.87 1.25
CA VAL A 7 -38.35 -23.82 0.84
C VAL A 7 -36.99 -24.47 0.64
N ARG A 8 -36.55 -24.59 -0.61
CA ARG A 8 -35.15 -24.94 -0.92
C ARG A 8 -34.28 -23.74 -0.58
N HIS A 9 -33.45 -23.87 0.45
CA HIS A 9 -32.35 -22.95 0.70
C HIS A 9 -31.32 -23.10 -0.44
N GLY A 10 -31.43 -22.22 -1.45
CA GLY A 10 -30.33 -21.97 -2.36
C GLY A 10 -29.26 -21.19 -1.62
N ILE A 11 -28.12 -21.83 -1.37
CA ILE A 11 -26.90 -21.17 -0.89
C ILE A 11 -26.53 -20.14 -1.96
N ARG A 12 -26.71 -18.85 -1.67
CA ARG A 12 -26.13 -17.78 -2.47
C ARG A 12 -24.62 -17.75 -2.19
N PRO A 13 -23.74 -17.66 -3.19
CA PRO A 13 -22.32 -17.48 -2.93
C PRO A 13 -22.13 -16.16 -2.18
N LEU A 14 -21.35 -16.18 -1.10
CA LEU A 14 -20.91 -14.98 -0.39
C LEU A 14 -20.05 -14.15 -1.35
N ALA A 15 -20.62 -13.08 -1.90
CA ALA A 15 -19.86 -12.05 -2.57
C ALA A 15 -19.18 -11.20 -1.49
N VAL A 16 -17.86 -11.09 -1.55
CA VAL A 16 -17.10 -10.14 -0.73
C VAL A 16 -17.35 -8.74 -1.28
N ALA A 17 -17.66 -7.81 -0.38
CA ALA A 17 -17.92 -6.42 -0.68
C ALA A 17 -16.69 -5.57 -0.33
N VAL A 18 -16.21 -4.76 -1.26
CA VAL A 18 -15.31 -3.64 -0.95
C VAL A 18 -16.17 -2.44 -0.64
N VAL A 19 -16.02 -1.93 0.58
CA VAL A 19 -16.63 -0.69 1.05
C VAL A 19 -15.60 0.41 0.89
N VAL A 20 -15.91 1.41 0.06
CA VAL A 20 -15.11 2.64 -0.02
C VAL A 20 -15.92 3.74 0.65
N THR A 21 -15.39 4.28 1.74
CA THR A 21 -15.90 5.49 2.38
C THR A 21 -15.00 6.65 1.99
N ILE A 22 -15.46 7.52 1.09
CA ILE A 22 -14.88 8.85 0.90
C ILE A 22 -15.70 9.79 1.78
N GLY A 23 -15.10 10.21 2.90
CA GLY A 23 -15.68 11.23 3.76
C GLY A 23 -15.30 12.61 3.23
N LEU A 24 -16.27 13.39 2.79
CA LEU A 24 -16.04 14.83 2.60
C LEU A 24 -15.99 15.47 4.00
N LEU A 25 -14.79 15.73 4.52
CA LEU A 25 -14.63 16.49 5.76
C LEU A 25 -14.80 17.97 5.44
N ALA A 26 -16.03 18.46 5.53
CA ALA A 26 -16.22 19.89 5.66
C ALA A 26 -15.71 20.31 7.04
N ALA A 27 -14.65 21.12 7.08
CA ALA A 27 -14.06 21.66 8.30
C ALA A 27 -15.16 22.17 9.26
N GLY A 28 -15.30 21.50 10.40
CA GLY A 28 -16.12 21.98 11.53
C GLY A 28 -17.33 21.14 11.96
N ALA A 29 -17.62 19.99 11.35
CA ALA A 29 -18.59 19.05 11.90
C ALA A 29 -18.08 17.61 11.80
N ALA A 30 -18.12 16.87 12.92
CA ALA A 30 -18.02 15.42 12.91
C ALA A 30 -19.24 14.84 12.15
N GLY A 31 -19.22 14.95 10.83
CA GLY A 31 -20.19 14.33 9.95
C GLY A 31 -19.99 12.83 9.99
N ALA A 32 -21.06 12.08 10.26
CA ALA A 32 -21.00 10.63 10.16
C ALA A 32 -20.56 10.26 8.73
N ALA A 33 -19.47 9.52 8.60
CA ALA A 33 -19.08 8.92 7.34
C ALA A 33 -20.28 8.11 6.81
N SER A 34 -20.73 8.43 5.60
CA SER A 34 -21.84 7.72 4.96
C SER A 34 -21.28 6.78 3.91
N LEU A 35 -21.87 5.58 3.81
CA LEU A 35 -21.53 4.64 2.77
C LEU A 35 -21.88 5.26 1.41
N GLN A 36 -20.86 5.60 0.63
CA GLN A 36 -21.02 6.09 -0.72
C GLN A 36 -21.36 4.94 -1.68
N ARG A 37 -20.56 3.87 -1.64
CA ARG A 37 -20.65 2.80 -2.65
C ARG A 37 -20.11 1.45 -2.16
N THR A 38 -20.66 0.40 -2.76
CA THR A 38 -20.21 -0.97 -2.57
C THR A 38 -19.84 -1.60 -3.91
N TYR A 39 -18.62 -2.13 -4.01
CA TYR A 39 -18.17 -2.93 -5.15
C TYR A 39 -18.18 -4.41 -4.79
N LEU A 40 -18.83 -5.24 -5.61
CA LEU A 40 -19.02 -6.66 -5.31
C LEU A 40 -18.15 -7.55 -6.20
N GLY A 41 -17.58 -8.59 -5.58
CA GLY A 41 -16.96 -9.70 -6.30
C GLY A 41 -18.00 -10.43 -7.16
N GLN A 42 -17.54 -10.94 -8.30
CA GLN A 42 -18.32 -11.74 -9.24
C GLN A 42 -18.22 -13.25 -8.92
N VAL A 43 -17.11 -13.70 -8.31
CA VAL A 43 -16.86 -15.12 -8.01
C VAL A 43 -16.35 -15.29 -6.58
N ALA A 44 -16.71 -16.40 -5.93
CA ALA A 44 -16.16 -16.76 -4.62
C ALA A 44 -14.63 -16.96 -4.71
N SER A 45 -13.91 -16.55 -3.67
CA SER A 45 -12.45 -16.73 -3.54
C SER A 45 -11.57 -15.99 -4.55
N GLU A 46 -12.10 -15.05 -5.33
CA GLU A 46 -11.26 -14.24 -6.24
C GLU A 46 -10.46 -13.13 -5.52
N GLU A 47 -10.73 -12.90 -4.23
CA GLU A 47 -10.04 -11.90 -3.40
C GLU A 47 -10.20 -10.45 -3.88
N LEU A 48 -11.41 -10.05 -4.34
CA LEU A 48 -11.70 -8.63 -4.61
C LEU A 48 -11.48 -7.81 -3.33
N GLY A 49 -10.70 -6.73 -3.44
CA GLY A 49 -10.35 -5.90 -2.30
C GLY A 49 -9.11 -6.37 -1.57
N ARG A 50 -8.31 -7.27 -2.17
CA ARG A 50 -7.04 -7.66 -1.57
C ARG A 50 -6.07 -6.48 -1.41
N ALA A 51 -6.19 -5.50 -2.29
CA ALA A 51 -5.58 -4.18 -2.18
C ALA A 51 -6.55 -3.16 -2.78
N VAL A 52 -6.59 -1.95 -2.21
CA VAL A 52 -7.42 -0.83 -2.66
C VAL A 52 -6.58 0.42 -2.51
N ALA A 53 -6.61 1.30 -3.49
CA ALA A 53 -6.00 2.62 -3.40
C ALA A 53 -6.89 3.66 -4.09
N ASP A 54 -6.68 4.91 -3.74
CA ASP A 54 -7.15 6.05 -4.53
C ASP A 54 -6.42 6.02 -5.88
N ALA A 55 -7.19 5.99 -6.97
CA ALA A 55 -6.63 6.06 -8.31
C ALA A 55 -6.37 7.52 -8.74
N GLY A 56 -6.96 8.50 -8.04
CA GLY A 56 -7.11 9.86 -8.55
C GLY A 56 -8.19 9.95 -9.63
N ASP A 57 -8.40 11.13 -10.21
CA ASP A 57 -9.37 11.34 -11.29
C ASP A 57 -8.76 10.91 -12.64
N VAL A 58 -8.84 9.62 -12.96
CA VAL A 58 -8.15 9.08 -14.14
C VAL A 58 -8.93 9.29 -15.44
N ASN A 59 -10.22 9.61 -15.34
CA ASN A 59 -11.08 9.87 -16.50
C ASN A 59 -11.36 11.37 -16.75
N GLY A 60 -10.90 12.25 -15.86
CA GLY A 60 -11.04 13.70 -15.97
C GLY A 60 -12.46 14.20 -15.72
N ASP A 61 -13.27 13.48 -14.94
CA ASP A 61 -14.66 13.86 -14.64
C ASP A 61 -14.81 14.76 -13.39
N GLY A 62 -13.69 15.04 -12.71
CA GLY A 62 -13.60 15.87 -11.52
C GLY A 62 -13.86 15.12 -10.21
N GLN A 63 -14.05 13.79 -10.24
CA GLN A 63 -14.18 12.95 -9.06
C GLN A 63 -13.08 11.88 -9.04
N GLY A 64 -12.47 11.66 -7.86
CA GLY A 64 -11.45 10.63 -7.71
C GLY A 64 -11.99 9.22 -7.91
N ASP A 65 -11.21 8.38 -8.59
CA ASP A 65 -11.54 7.00 -8.94
C ASP A 65 -10.87 6.01 -7.99
N VAL A 66 -11.24 4.72 -8.08
CA VAL A 66 -10.74 3.68 -7.17
C VAL A 66 -10.13 2.53 -7.94
N ILE A 67 -8.88 2.18 -7.61
CA ILE A 67 -8.21 0.98 -8.11
C ILE A 67 -8.33 -0.16 -7.09
N VAL A 68 -8.72 -1.35 -7.56
CA VAL A 68 -8.95 -2.52 -6.71
C VAL A 68 -8.25 -3.77 -7.26
N GLY A 69 -7.42 -4.37 -6.43
CA GLY A 69 -6.74 -5.64 -6.68
C GLY A 69 -7.60 -6.87 -6.39
N VAL A 70 -7.44 -7.90 -7.23
CA VAL A 70 -8.20 -9.17 -7.19
C VAL A 70 -7.23 -10.32 -7.44
N SER A 71 -6.29 -10.54 -6.51
CA SER A 71 -5.14 -11.43 -6.75
C SER A 71 -5.48 -12.91 -6.88
N GLY A 72 -6.67 -13.35 -6.43
CA GLY A 72 -7.13 -14.74 -6.53
C GLY A 72 -7.77 -15.09 -7.88
N PHE A 73 -7.95 -14.11 -8.78
CA PHE A 73 -8.59 -14.33 -10.08
C PHE A 73 -7.85 -15.36 -10.96
N ASP A 74 -8.61 -16.23 -11.62
CA ASP A 74 -8.14 -17.23 -12.63
C ASP A 74 -6.89 -18.01 -12.19
N GLY A 75 -7.02 -18.78 -11.10
CA GLY A 75 -5.91 -19.56 -10.54
C GLY A 75 -4.79 -18.66 -10.00
N SER A 76 -5.15 -17.59 -9.31
CA SER A 76 -4.24 -16.58 -8.80
C SER A 76 -3.37 -15.91 -9.88
N ARG A 77 -3.81 -15.90 -11.14
CA ARG A 77 -3.26 -15.01 -12.17
C ARG A 77 -3.41 -13.55 -11.74
N GLY A 78 -4.53 -13.26 -11.10
CA GLY A 78 -4.84 -11.94 -10.59
C GLY A 78 -5.36 -10.99 -11.66
N ARG A 79 -6.13 -9.99 -11.21
CA ARG A 79 -6.60 -8.87 -12.03
C ARG A 79 -6.69 -7.61 -11.18
N VAL A 80 -6.77 -6.47 -11.85
CA VAL A 80 -7.06 -5.16 -11.25
C VAL A 80 -8.25 -4.55 -11.99
N ARG A 81 -9.10 -3.84 -11.27
CA ARG A 81 -10.20 -3.06 -11.84
C ARG A 81 -10.13 -1.62 -11.32
N VAL A 82 -10.38 -0.67 -12.22
CA VAL A 82 -10.51 0.74 -11.88
C VAL A 82 -11.97 1.12 -12.02
N PHE A 83 -12.54 1.71 -10.97
CA PHE A 83 -13.93 2.11 -10.91
C PHE A 83 -14.04 3.62 -10.83
N SER A 84 -14.95 4.20 -11.61
CA SER A 84 -15.25 5.61 -11.52
C SER A 84 -15.81 5.96 -10.14
N GLY A 85 -15.28 6.99 -9.50
CA GLY A 85 -15.84 7.51 -8.25
C GLY A 85 -17.26 8.04 -8.41
N ALA A 86 -17.54 8.64 -9.56
CA ALA A 86 -18.82 9.28 -9.89
C ALA A 86 -19.98 8.28 -9.89
N ASP A 87 -19.86 7.22 -10.70
CA ASP A 87 -20.97 6.33 -11.01
C ASP A 87 -20.66 4.83 -10.81
N GLY A 88 -19.43 4.50 -10.41
CA GLY A 88 -18.96 3.13 -10.19
C GLY A 88 -18.80 2.30 -11.46
N ALA A 89 -18.86 2.91 -12.64
CA ALA A 89 -18.55 2.25 -13.90
C ALA A 89 -17.10 1.75 -13.88
N ILE A 90 -16.85 0.63 -14.55
CA ILE A 90 -15.48 0.15 -14.71
C ILE A 90 -14.83 0.94 -15.83
N LEU A 91 -13.80 1.69 -15.49
CA LEU A 91 -12.97 2.43 -16.42
C LEU A 91 -11.95 1.50 -17.08
N TRP A 92 -11.25 0.72 -16.25
CA TRP A 92 -10.21 -0.21 -16.70
C TRP A 92 -10.31 -1.58 -16.07
N THR A 93 -9.83 -2.60 -16.79
CA THR A 93 -9.58 -3.94 -16.26
C THR A 93 -8.29 -4.48 -16.85
N PHE A 94 -7.35 -4.80 -15.97
CA PHE A 94 -6.06 -5.39 -16.31
C PHE A 94 -5.97 -6.80 -15.74
N VAL A 95 -5.38 -7.73 -16.47
CA VAL A 95 -5.25 -9.13 -16.06
C VAL A 95 -3.77 -9.50 -16.05
N GLY A 96 -3.35 -10.27 -15.04
CA GLY A 96 -1.99 -10.79 -14.96
C GLY A 96 -1.62 -11.67 -16.17
N GLU A 97 -0.33 -11.96 -16.32
CA GLU A 97 0.16 -12.64 -17.52
C GLU A 97 0.00 -14.17 -17.44
N SER A 98 0.12 -14.75 -16.23
CA SER A 98 0.14 -16.20 -15.99
C SER A 98 -0.47 -16.59 -14.64
N ALA A 99 -0.92 -17.83 -14.51
CA ALA A 99 -1.46 -18.34 -13.24
C ALA A 99 -0.41 -18.25 -12.12
N ASN A 100 -0.86 -17.97 -10.90
CA ASN A 100 -0.07 -17.72 -9.69
C ASN A 100 0.75 -16.43 -9.65
N ASP A 101 0.68 -15.54 -10.64
CA ASP A 101 1.38 -14.24 -10.61
C ASP A 101 1.01 -13.35 -9.42
N GLN A 102 -0.23 -13.51 -8.92
CA GLN A 102 -0.87 -12.62 -7.94
C GLN A 102 -0.89 -11.16 -8.42
N PHE A 103 -1.13 -10.90 -9.71
CA PHE A 103 -1.27 -9.54 -10.21
C PHE A 103 -2.40 -8.79 -9.48
N GLY A 104 -2.11 -7.58 -9.01
CA GLY A 104 -3.03 -6.82 -8.14
C GLY A 104 -2.92 -7.18 -6.67
N LYS A 105 -1.81 -7.83 -6.23
CA LYS A 105 -1.54 -8.06 -4.79
C LYS A 105 -1.32 -6.76 -4.02
N ALA A 106 -0.71 -5.79 -4.70
CA ALA A 106 -0.53 -4.41 -4.29
C ALA A 106 -0.93 -3.51 -5.46
N VAL A 107 -1.56 -2.37 -5.14
CA VAL A 107 -1.95 -1.34 -6.11
C VAL A 107 -1.70 0.02 -5.48
N ALA A 108 -1.38 1.00 -6.31
CA ALA A 108 -1.32 2.42 -5.96
C ALA A 108 -1.78 3.25 -7.17
N GLY A 109 -2.15 4.50 -6.91
CA GLY A 109 -2.55 5.47 -7.94
C GLY A 109 -2.20 6.89 -7.48
N ASN A 110 -2.94 7.88 -7.99
CA ASN A 110 -2.73 9.30 -7.64
C ASN A 110 -1.27 9.77 -7.86
N VAL A 111 -0.67 9.31 -8.96
CA VAL A 111 0.73 9.55 -9.34
C VAL A 111 0.77 9.87 -10.83
N ASP A 112 1.33 10.99 -11.27
CA ASP A 112 1.40 11.30 -12.71
C ASP A 112 2.83 11.08 -13.23
N VAL A 113 3.08 9.89 -13.78
CA VAL A 113 4.43 9.47 -14.17
C VAL A 113 4.76 9.86 -15.60
N ASN A 114 3.76 10.17 -16.43
CA ASN A 114 3.96 10.58 -17.82
C ASN A 114 3.65 12.07 -18.07
N ASN A 115 3.22 12.80 -17.03
CA ASN A 115 2.87 14.22 -17.02
C ASN A 115 1.81 14.56 -18.09
N ASP A 116 0.81 13.69 -18.23
CA ASP A 116 -0.35 13.91 -19.12
C ASP A 116 -1.53 14.59 -18.41
N GLY A 117 -1.43 14.79 -17.10
CA GLY A 117 -2.41 15.46 -16.26
C GLY A 117 -3.51 14.54 -15.71
N ALA A 118 -3.50 13.26 -16.06
CA ALA A 118 -4.32 12.23 -15.43
C ALA A 118 -3.44 11.34 -14.56
N PRO A 119 -3.84 11.00 -13.32
CA PRO A 119 -3.07 10.09 -12.49
C PRO A 119 -2.96 8.68 -13.11
N ASP A 120 -1.80 8.08 -12.97
CA ASP A 120 -1.43 6.75 -13.43
C ASP A 120 -1.60 5.69 -12.33
N LEU A 121 -1.44 4.42 -12.72
CA LEU A 121 -1.80 3.26 -11.91
C LEU A 121 -0.62 2.30 -11.77
N ILE A 122 -0.21 2.00 -10.54
CA ILE A 122 0.88 1.08 -10.26
C ILE A 122 0.32 -0.24 -9.76
N VAL A 123 0.83 -1.36 -10.27
CA VAL A 123 0.36 -2.71 -9.91
C VAL A 123 1.52 -3.66 -9.67
N GLY A 124 1.46 -4.39 -8.55
CA GLY A 124 2.41 -5.45 -8.21
C GLY A 124 1.91 -6.87 -8.55
N ALA A 125 2.83 -7.75 -8.98
CA ALA A 125 2.65 -9.18 -9.19
C ALA A 125 3.82 -9.97 -8.58
N PRO A 126 3.89 -10.09 -7.24
CA PRO A 126 5.08 -10.56 -6.53
C PRO A 126 5.45 -12.02 -6.78
N ASN A 127 4.53 -12.85 -7.27
CA ASN A 127 4.80 -14.26 -7.54
C ASN A 127 5.06 -14.55 -9.01
N ARG A 128 5.08 -13.51 -9.86
CA ARG A 128 5.36 -13.66 -11.27
C ARG A 128 6.73 -14.31 -11.48
N ALA A 129 6.75 -15.39 -12.26
CA ALA A 129 7.99 -15.93 -12.81
C ALA A 129 8.45 -15.11 -14.00
N THR A 130 9.68 -14.59 -13.94
CA THR A 130 10.32 -13.84 -15.04
C THR A 130 11.53 -14.60 -15.58
N GLY A 131 12.31 -13.98 -16.48
CA GLY A 131 13.59 -14.53 -16.90
C GLY A 131 14.59 -14.76 -15.76
N ASN A 132 14.37 -14.12 -14.60
CA ASN A 132 15.25 -14.16 -13.44
C ASN A 132 14.86 -15.27 -12.44
N GLY A 133 13.82 -16.04 -12.73
CA GLY A 133 13.43 -17.24 -11.96
C GLY A 133 12.01 -17.20 -11.43
N ASN A 134 11.62 -18.26 -10.73
CA ASN A 134 10.28 -18.38 -10.16
C ASN A 134 10.11 -17.42 -8.96
N GLY A 135 9.00 -16.70 -8.90
CA GLY A 135 8.71 -15.76 -7.82
C GLY A 135 9.67 -14.58 -7.73
N SER A 136 10.40 -14.27 -8.80
CA SER A 136 11.19 -13.03 -8.88
C SER A 136 10.30 -11.81 -8.74
N GLY A 137 9.07 -11.88 -9.27
CA GLY A 137 8.08 -10.84 -9.17
C GLY A 137 8.21 -9.81 -10.29
N LYS A 138 7.16 -8.98 -10.44
CA LYS A 138 7.07 -7.95 -11.46
C LYS A 138 6.19 -6.80 -10.96
N ALA A 139 6.52 -5.56 -11.36
CA ALA A 139 5.67 -4.40 -11.18
C ALA A 139 5.37 -3.74 -12.53
N TYR A 140 4.23 -3.07 -12.62
CA TYR A 140 3.70 -2.46 -13.84
C TYR A 140 3.18 -1.07 -13.53
N VAL A 141 3.25 -0.18 -14.51
CA VAL A 141 2.61 1.13 -14.49
C VAL A 141 1.75 1.27 -15.72
N PHE A 142 0.48 1.61 -15.52
CA PHE A 142 -0.48 1.84 -16.60
C PHE A 142 -0.93 3.30 -16.57
N SER A 143 -1.08 3.89 -17.75
CA SER A 143 -1.66 5.22 -17.89
C SER A 143 -3.10 5.21 -17.39
N GLY A 144 -3.46 6.13 -16.50
CA GLY A 144 -4.85 6.24 -16.05
C GLY A 144 -5.77 6.77 -17.13
N ALA A 145 -5.30 7.71 -17.95
CA ALA A 145 -6.05 8.28 -19.06
C ALA A 145 -6.35 7.27 -20.17
N THR A 146 -5.41 6.38 -20.48
CA THR A 146 -5.48 5.53 -21.70
C THR A 146 -5.49 4.03 -21.45
N GLY A 147 -5.15 3.59 -20.24
CA GLY A 147 -4.94 2.18 -19.90
C GLY A 147 -3.70 1.56 -20.56
N ALA A 148 -2.87 2.35 -21.24
CA ALA A 148 -1.66 1.86 -21.88
C ALA A 148 -0.60 1.46 -20.84
N LEU A 149 0.14 0.38 -21.07
CA LEU A 149 1.30 0.05 -20.26
C LEU A 149 2.41 1.08 -20.53
N LEU A 150 2.83 1.80 -19.49
CA LEU A 150 3.92 2.76 -19.54
C LEU A 150 5.25 2.09 -19.20
N TYR A 151 5.31 1.39 -18.07
CA TYR A 151 6.51 0.74 -17.57
C TYR A 151 6.25 -0.65 -17.01
N SER A 152 7.28 -1.49 -17.02
CA SER A 152 7.29 -2.71 -16.21
C SER A 152 8.71 -3.10 -15.85
N TRP A 153 8.90 -3.64 -14.65
CA TRP A 153 10.19 -4.09 -14.13
C TRP A 153 10.09 -5.48 -13.53
N ASP A 154 11.08 -6.32 -13.81
CA ASP A 154 11.22 -7.66 -13.24
C ASP A 154 12.10 -7.61 -11.99
N GLY A 155 11.78 -8.44 -10.98
CA GLY A 155 12.67 -8.63 -9.82
C GLY A 155 14.02 -9.22 -10.21
N GLU A 156 15.05 -8.94 -9.40
CA GLU A 156 16.45 -9.19 -9.76
C GLU A 156 16.82 -10.69 -9.71
N ALA A 157 16.22 -11.47 -8.82
CA ALA A 157 16.47 -12.89 -8.64
C ALA A 157 15.20 -13.68 -8.27
N ALA A 158 15.28 -15.00 -8.34
CA ALA A 158 14.19 -15.89 -7.94
C ALA A 158 13.79 -15.66 -6.47
N LEU A 159 12.49 -15.69 -6.19
CA LEU A 159 11.88 -15.54 -4.87
C LEU A 159 11.96 -14.15 -4.22
N ASP A 160 12.53 -13.14 -4.87
CA ASP A 160 12.64 -11.76 -4.36
C ASP A 160 11.28 -11.15 -3.97
N ASN A 161 10.20 -11.63 -4.59
CA ASN A 161 8.86 -11.08 -4.43
C ASN A 161 8.77 -9.59 -4.80
N PHE A 162 9.46 -9.17 -5.88
CA PHE A 162 9.39 -7.80 -6.38
C PHE A 162 7.95 -7.41 -6.76
N GLY A 163 7.50 -6.24 -6.32
CA GLY A 163 6.12 -5.81 -6.46
C GLY A 163 5.20 -6.32 -5.34
N ILE A 164 5.75 -6.73 -4.18
CA ILE A 164 4.94 -7.10 -3.01
C ILE A 164 4.23 -5.89 -2.39
N SER A 165 4.82 -4.71 -2.55
CA SER A 165 4.31 -3.39 -2.19
C SER A 165 4.70 -2.42 -3.31
N VAL A 166 3.84 -1.44 -3.56
CA VAL A 166 4.05 -0.38 -4.55
C VAL A 166 3.42 0.91 -4.02
N ASP A 167 4.01 2.06 -4.35
CA ASP A 167 3.41 3.38 -4.13
C ASP A 167 4.05 4.43 -5.05
N GLY A 168 3.46 5.62 -5.14
CA GLY A 168 4.14 6.80 -5.66
C GLY A 168 5.21 7.29 -4.67
N ALA A 169 6.35 7.71 -5.19
CA ALA A 169 7.39 8.39 -4.41
C ALA A 169 7.19 9.92 -4.41
N GLY A 170 6.29 10.45 -5.27
CA GLY A 170 6.27 11.86 -5.62
C GLY A 170 7.51 12.24 -6.44
N ASN A 171 7.74 13.53 -6.63
CA ASN A 171 8.88 14.03 -7.40
C ASN A 171 10.18 14.06 -6.58
N VAL A 172 10.81 12.90 -6.39
CA VAL A 172 12.00 12.78 -5.52
C VAL A 172 13.29 13.25 -6.20
N ASN A 173 13.32 13.27 -7.53
CA ASN A 173 14.48 13.74 -8.30
C ASN A 173 14.42 15.23 -8.72
N GLY A 174 13.30 15.93 -8.44
CA GLY A 174 13.09 17.34 -8.79
C GLY A 174 12.78 17.58 -10.27
N GLY A 175 12.32 16.56 -11.00
CA GLY A 175 11.84 16.61 -12.37
C GLY A 175 10.42 17.14 -12.50
N ALA A 176 9.73 16.77 -13.58
CA ALA A 176 8.33 17.12 -13.84
C ALA A 176 7.39 15.92 -13.79
N PHE A 177 7.90 14.76 -13.35
CA PHE A 177 7.20 13.48 -13.37
C PHE A 177 7.29 12.92 -11.96
N ASP A 178 6.20 12.35 -11.46
CA ASP A 178 6.24 11.64 -10.20
C ASP A 178 7.04 10.34 -10.35
N ASP A 179 7.82 10.02 -9.32
CA ASP A 179 8.63 8.82 -9.25
C ASP A 179 7.88 7.70 -8.49
N ILE A 180 8.43 6.49 -8.54
CA ILE A 180 7.69 5.27 -8.16
C ILE A 180 8.50 4.44 -7.17
N LEU A 181 7.82 3.90 -6.15
CA LEU A 181 8.38 2.97 -5.19
C LEU A 181 7.93 1.53 -5.48
N VAL A 182 8.87 0.59 -5.40
CA VAL A 182 8.56 -0.85 -5.47
C VAL A 182 9.35 -1.61 -4.42
N GLY A 183 8.68 -2.48 -3.67
CA GLY A 183 9.31 -3.34 -2.66
C GLY A 183 9.56 -4.76 -3.17
N ALA A 184 10.63 -5.37 -2.67
CA ALA A 184 10.97 -6.78 -2.80
C ALA A 184 11.41 -7.31 -1.43
N ARG A 185 10.47 -7.83 -0.64
CA ARG A 185 10.71 -8.19 0.77
C ARG A 185 11.79 -9.27 0.95
N ASN A 186 12.02 -10.11 -0.06
CA ASN A 186 13.05 -11.16 -0.03
C ASN A 186 14.26 -10.80 -0.91
N GLY A 187 14.28 -9.62 -1.52
CA GLY A 187 15.42 -9.15 -2.29
C GLY A 187 16.61 -8.82 -1.40
N GLY A 188 17.73 -8.46 -2.04
CA GLY A 188 18.97 -8.12 -1.34
C GLY A 188 19.70 -9.35 -0.77
N ALA A 189 20.80 -9.12 -0.07
CA ALA A 189 21.63 -10.21 0.44
C ALA A 189 20.96 -10.91 1.64
N ASN A 190 20.85 -12.24 1.60
CA ASN A 190 20.21 -13.03 2.67
C ASN A 190 18.77 -12.58 2.99
N ASN A 191 17.98 -12.25 1.98
CA ASN A 191 16.60 -11.79 2.12
C ASN A 191 16.47 -10.60 3.08
N THR A 192 17.43 -9.67 3.07
CA THR A 192 17.31 -8.45 3.87
C THR A 192 16.07 -7.64 3.53
N GLY A 193 15.56 -7.83 2.32
CA GLY A 193 14.55 -7.01 1.68
C GLY A 193 15.18 -5.82 0.97
N ARG A 194 14.48 -5.29 -0.03
CA ARG A 194 14.95 -4.19 -0.87
C ARG A 194 13.81 -3.29 -1.32
N VAL A 195 14.09 -1.99 -1.41
CA VAL A 195 13.19 -0.97 -1.97
C VAL A 195 13.86 -0.33 -3.17
N TYR A 196 13.09 -0.15 -4.24
CA TYR A 196 13.54 0.45 -5.49
C TYR A 196 12.76 1.74 -5.72
N VAL A 197 13.47 2.78 -6.18
CA VAL A 197 12.88 4.04 -6.61
C VAL A 197 13.13 4.20 -8.10
N TYR A 198 12.07 4.25 -8.89
CA TYR A 198 12.12 4.38 -10.35
C TYR A 198 11.67 5.76 -10.80
N SER A 199 12.31 6.28 -11.84
CA SER A 199 11.95 7.57 -12.42
C SER A 199 10.66 7.47 -13.21
N GLY A 200 9.71 8.39 -12.98
CA GLY A 200 8.52 8.49 -13.81
C GLY A 200 8.84 8.86 -15.27
N PHE A 201 9.88 9.66 -15.48
CA PHE A 201 10.21 10.17 -16.83
C PHE A 201 10.54 9.09 -17.85
N ASN A 202 11.26 8.04 -17.44
CA ASN A 202 11.77 7.03 -18.38
C ASN A 202 11.83 5.61 -17.80
N GLY A 203 11.33 5.40 -16.58
CA GLY A 203 11.35 4.13 -15.89
C GLY A 203 12.73 3.63 -15.47
N SER A 204 13.76 4.47 -15.48
CA SER A 204 15.10 4.07 -15.01
C SER A 204 15.15 3.99 -13.48
N LEU A 205 16.00 3.09 -12.96
CA LEU A 205 16.25 3.00 -11.53
C LEU A 205 17.01 4.25 -11.06
N LEU A 206 16.41 5.03 -10.18
CA LEU A 206 17.07 6.17 -9.53
C LEU A 206 17.97 5.68 -8.39
N ARG A 207 17.45 4.76 -7.57
CA ARG A 207 18.17 4.22 -6.41
C ARG A 207 17.52 2.96 -5.84
N GLY A 208 18.32 2.19 -5.12
CA GLY A 208 17.88 1.01 -4.36
C GLY A 208 18.38 1.07 -2.93
N HIS A 209 17.55 0.62 -1.99
CA HIS A 209 17.83 0.55 -0.55
C HIS A 209 17.77 -0.90 -0.10
N ASP A 210 18.85 -1.40 0.49
CA ASP A 210 18.88 -2.73 1.08
C ASP A 210 18.49 -2.65 2.56
N GLY A 211 17.73 -3.65 3.03
CA GLY A 211 17.47 -3.83 4.45
C GLY A 211 18.76 -4.11 5.23
N SER A 212 18.77 -3.77 6.52
CA SER A 212 19.98 -3.89 7.34
C SER A 212 20.14 -5.22 8.07
N VAL A 213 19.14 -6.11 8.01
CA VAL A 213 19.14 -7.40 8.71
C VAL A 213 18.60 -8.51 7.82
N ALA A 214 19.19 -9.71 7.89
CA ALA A 214 18.72 -10.87 7.14
C ALA A 214 17.28 -11.23 7.54
N ASP A 215 16.50 -11.67 6.55
CA ASP A 215 15.07 -12.01 6.70
C ASP A 215 14.24 -10.91 7.39
N GLY A 216 14.62 -9.64 7.16
CA GLY A 216 14.00 -8.47 7.79
C GLY A 216 12.69 -8.01 7.14
N ASP A 217 12.37 -8.54 5.96
CA ASP A 217 11.25 -8.13 5.11
C ASP A 217 11.26 -6.62 4.79
N PHE A 218 12.44 -5.99 4.66
CA PHE A 218 12.51 -4.57 4.31
C PHE A 218 11.86 -4.32 2.94
N GLY A 219 10.99 -3.30 2.88
CA GLY A 219 10.18 -3.01 1.69
C GLY A 219 8.88 -3.82 1.61
N SER A 220 8.46 -4.51 2.67
CA SER A 220 7.14 -5.18 2.69
C SER A 220 5.96 -4.20 2.67
N ALA A 221 6.18 -2.97 3.13
CA ALA A 221 5.22 -1.87 3.12
C ALA A 221 5.94 -0.58 2.72
N LEU A 222 5.27 0.23 1.91
CA LEU A 222 5.77 1.47 1.35
C LEU A 222 4.68 2.53 1.48
N ALA A 223 5.09 3.78 1.70
CA ALA A 223 4.19 4.92 1.65
C ALA A 223 4.92 6.19 1.25
N ARG A 224 4.25 7.04 0.47
CA ARG A 224 4.59 8.46 0.33
C ARG A 224 4.43 9.19 1.66
N ALA A 225 5.33 10.13 1.95
CA ALA A 225 5.35 10.85 3.23
C ALA A 225 5.27 12.38 3.09
N GLY A 226 5.18 12.91 1.86
CA GLY A 226 5.16 14.36 1.62
C GLY A 226 6.53 15.01 1.85
N ASP A 227 6.64 16.31 1.61
CA ASP A 227 7.87 17.09 1.85
C ASP A 227 7.98 17.47 3.34
N MET A 228 8.65 16.60 4.10
CA MET A 228 8.93 16.75 5.52
C MET A 228 10.21 17.54 5.80
N THR A 229 11.05 17.76 4.77
CA THR A 229 12.31 18.50 4.91
C THR A 229 12.18 19.97 4.50
N GLY A 230 11.13 20.32 3.76
CA GLY A 230 10.88 21.63 3.19
C GLY A 230 11.79 21.94 2.00
N ASP A 231 12.37 20.92 1.35
CA ASP A 231 13.29 21.09 0.24
C ASP A 231 12.61 21.03 -1.15
N GLY A 232 11.29 20.82 -1.16
CA GLY A 232 10.45 20.70 -2.35
C GLY A 232 10.44 19.31 -2.97
N ARG A 233 11.03 18.30 -2.32
CA ARG A 233 11.00 16.90 -2.74
C ARG A 233 10.33 16.06 -1.68
N GLU A 234 9.55 15.08 -2.10
CA GLU A 234 8.77 14.27 -1.17
C GLU A 234 9.62 13.15 -0.54
N GLU A 235 9.45 12.97 0.77
CA GLU A 235 9.98 11.84 1.52
C GLU A 235 9.11 10.60 1.31
N TYR A 236 9.67 9.44 1.66
CA TYR A 236 8.91 8.19 1.69
C TYR A 236 9.33 7.26 2.83
N ILE A 237 8.42 6.35 3.16
CA ILE A 237 8.52 5.44 4.29
C ILE A 237 8.64 4.00 3.79
N ALA A 238 9.45 3.18 4.46
CA ALA A 238 9.51 1.74 4.22
C ALA A 238 9.49 0.93 5.53
N GLY A 239 8.71 -0.14 5.55
CA GLY A 239 8.60 -1.08 6.66
C GLY A 239 9.59 -2.26 6.58
N SER A 240 10.02 -2.76 7.74
CA SER A 240 10.79 -3.99 7.95
C SER A 240 10.24 -4.75 9.16
N PRO A 241 9.07 -5.40 9.03
CA PRO A 241 8.34 -5.97 10.16
C PRO A 241 9.03 -7.17 10.83
N PHE A 242 10.08 -7.72 10.22
CA PHE A 242 10.86 -8.80 10.80
C PHE A 242 12.21 -8.34 11.37
N HIS A 243 12.48 -7.02 11.34
CA HIS A 243 13.64 -6.44 12.01
C HIS A 243 13.70 -6.84 13.50
N ALA A 244 14.92 -7.08 14.01
CA ALA A 244 15.17 -7.53 15.37
C ALA A 244 14.34 -8.77 15.79
N GLY A 245 14.20 -9.75 14.87
CA GLY A 245 13.46 -10.98 15.15
C GLY A 245 11.93 -10.82 15.14
N GLY A 246 11.41 -9.65 14.76
CA GLY A 246 9.98 -9.39 14.67
C GLY A 246 9.46 -8.27 15.54
N GLU A 247 10.32 -7.59 16.30
CA GLU A 247 9.94 -6.31 16.91
C GLU A 247 9.50 -5.33 15.84
N GLY A 248 10.26 -5.29 14.74
CA GLY A 248 9.94 -4.54 13.53
C GLY A 248 10.51 -3.13 13.55
N ARG A 249 10.61 -2.54 12.36
CA ARG A 249 11.14 -1.18 12.15
C ARG A 249 10.42 -0.50 10.97
N ALA A 250 10.27 0.81 11.04
CA ALA A 250 9.95 1.66 9.89
C ALA A 250 11.06 2.69 9.67
N TYR A 251 11.36 3.00 8.42
CA TYR A 251 12.38 3.95 7.99
C TYR A 251 11.74 5.11 7.24
N VAL A 252 12.25 6.32 7.42
CA VAL A 252 11.92 7.51 6.63
C VAL A 252 13.14 7.88 5.80
N PHE A 253 12.94 8.03 4.50
CA PHE A 253 13.98 8.38 3.55
C PHE A 253 13.74 9.77 2.98
N ASP A 254 14.82 10.53 2.92
CA ASP A 254 14.92 11.80 2.22
C ASP A 254 14.65 11.60 0.74
N GLY A 255 13.70 12.34 0.17
CA GLY A 255 13.36 12.27 -1.24
C GLY A 255 14.58 12.57 -2.13
N ALA A 256 15.30 13.63 -1.81
CA ALA A 256 16.36 14.17 -2.65
C ALA A 256 17.60 13.28 -2.78
N SER A 257 18.08 12.78 -1.65
CA SER A 257 19.37 12.10 -1.50
C SER A 257 19.22 10.59 -1.31
N GLY A 258 18.06 10.13 -0.83
CA GLY A 258 17.86 8.76 -0.39
C GLY A 258 18.54 8.43 0.93
N ALA A 259 19.01 9.42 1.68
CA ALA A 259 19.49 9.20 3.03
C ALA A 259 18.35 8.77 3.97
N VAL A 260 18.65 7.95 4.96
CA VAL A 260 17.72 7.67 6.06
C VAL A 260 17.67 8.92 6.95
N LEU A 261 16.51 9.56 7.02
CA LEU A 261 16.27 10.71 7.91
C LEU A 261 16.00 10.24 9.34
N ALA A 262 15.20 9.17 9.46
CA ALA A 262 14.82 8.62 10.74
C ALA A 262 14.44 7.14 10.62
N PHE A 263 14.44 6.45 11.76
CA PHE A 263 13.80 5.15 11.90
C PHE A 263 13.05 5.08 13.23
N MET A 264 12.02 4.24 13.26
CA MET A 264 11.22 3.93 14.46
C MET A 264 11.26 2.42 14.67
N ASP A 265 11.58 2.00 15.89
CA ASP A 265 11.59 0.59 16.28
C ASP A 265 10.29 0.22 16.99
N GLY A 266 9.84 -1.01 16.79
CA GLY A 266 8.79 -1.62 17.59
C GLY A 266 9.22 -1.74 19.06
N GLU A 267 8.22 -1.89 19.94
CA GLU A 267 8.49 -1.99 21.38
C GLU A 267 9.34 -3.24 21.70
N PRO A 268 10.47 -3.08 22.42
CA PRO A 268 11.35 -4.20 22.74
C PRO A 268 10.63 -5.32 23.49
N GLY A 269 10.91 -6.56 23.10
CA GLY A 269 10.28 -7.75 23.67
C GLY A 269 8.87 -8.05 23.14
N PHE A 270 8.31 -7.17 22.30
CA PHE A 270 7.06 -7.42 21.60
C PHE A 270 7.36 -7.69 20.12
N PHE A 271 7.18 -8.95 19.69
CA PHE A 271 7.31 -9.38 18.28
C PHE A 271 6.10 -8.91 17.43
N SER A 272 5.84 -7.62 17.50
CA SER A 272 4.60 -6.95 17.10
C SER A 272 4.46 -6.77 15.60
N ARG A 273 5.52 -7.04 14.82
CA ARG A 273 5.61 -6.74 13.39
C ARG A 273 5.42 -5.25 13.12
N PHE A 274 6.02 -4.39 13.94
CA PHE A 274 6.01 -2.95 13.70
C PHE A 274 6.56 -2.62 12.30
N GLY A 275 5.87 -1.76 11.56
CA GLY A 275 6.22 -1.50 10.15
C GLY A 275 5.58 -2.47 9.17
N TYR A 276 4.62 -3.30 9.60
CA TYR A 276 3.87 -4.15 8.68
C TYR A 276 2.98 -3.34 7.73
N ALA A 277 2.47 -2.21 8.19
CA ALA A 277 1.79 -1.20 7.39
C ALA A 277 2.32 0.18 7.77
N VAL A 278 2.46 1.07 6.79
CA VAL A 278 2.94 2.45 6.96
C VAL A 278 2.09 3.39 6.11
N SER A 279 1.95 4.65 6.52
CA SER A 279 1.29 5.71 5.74
C SER A 279 1.80 7.08 6.18
N GLY A 280 1.93 8.03 5.26
CA GLY A 280 1.84 9.45 5.60
C GLY A 280 0.41 9.82 6.00
N ALA A 281 0.24 10.77 6.90
CA ALA A 281 -1.06 11.11 7.50
C ALA A 281 -1.49 12.57 7.27
N GLY A 282 -0.69 13.35 6.54
CA GLY A 282 -0.80 14.81 6.52
C GLY A 282 -0.32 15.45 7.83
N ASP A 283 -0.47 16.77 7.94
CA ASP A 283 -0.14 17.56 9.12
C ASP A 283 -1.32 17.57 10.11
N ILE A 284 -1.35 16.58 10.99
CA ILE A 284 -2.40 16.34 11.99
C ILE A 284 -2.22 17.23 13.23
N ASP A 285 -0.98 17.59 13.58
CA ASP A 285 -0.70 18.40 14.77
C ASP A 285 -0.52 19.91 14.49
N GLY A 286 -0.48 20.30 13.22
CA GLY A 286 -0.47 21.67 12.74
C GLY A 286 0.91 22.33 12.78
N ASP A 287 1.99 21.54 12.78
CA ASP A 287 3.37 22.03 12.78
C ASP A 287 3.94 22.29 11.37
N GLY A 288 3.19 21.92 10.33
CA GLY A 288 3.53 22.09 8.92
C GLY A 288 4.26 20.91 8.30
N LEU A 289 4.50 19.82 9.04
CA LEU A 289 5.14 18.61 8.57
C LEU A 289 4.14 17.46 8.56
N THR A 290 4.38 16.46 7.70
CA THR A 290 3.50 15.29 7.63
C THR A 290 3.78 14.33 8.79
N GLU A 291 2.72 13.83 9.42
CA GLU A 291 2.80 12.73 10.38
C GLU A 291 2.91 11.37 9.70
N ILE A 292 3.51 10.41 10.42
CA ILE A 292 3.70 9.04 9.98
C ILE A 292 2.85 8.12 10.83
N VAL A 293 2.06 7.26 10.20
CA VAL A 293 1.33 6.17 10.85
C VAL A 293 2.06 4.85 10.63
N VAL A 294 2.24 4.07 11.69
CA VAL A 294 2.82 2.74 11.62
C VAL A 294 1.95 1.71 12.33
N GLY A 295 1.67 0.61 11.65
CA GLY A 295 0.91 -0.52 12.17
C GLY A 295 1.79 -1.68 12.68
N ALA A 296 1.35 -2.30 13.78
CA ALA A 296 1.99 -3.44 14.43
C ALA A 296 0.93 -4.47 14.87
N TRP A 297 0.39 -5.21 13.91
CA TRP A 297 -0.79 -6.06 14.13
C TRP A 297 -0.58 -7.24 15.08
N LYS A 298 0.67 -7.67 15.30
CA LYS A 298 0.99 -8.76 16.25
C LYS A 298 1.25 -8.27 17.67
N PHE A 299 0.94 -7.01 17.98
CA PHE A 299 1.15 -6.49 19.32
C PHE A 299 0.25 -7.22 20.34
N ASN A 300 0.89 -7.82 21.36
CA ASN A 300 0.26 -8.71 22.35
C ASN A 300 0.54 -8.23 23.78
N PRO A 301 -0.23 -7.26 24.32
CA PRO A 301 -0.03 -6.78 25.67
C PRO A 301 -0.62 -7.76 26.72
N PRO A 302 0.03 -7.96 27.88
CA PRO A 302 -0.56 -8.65 29.03
C PRO A 302 -1.78 -7.88 29.61
N PRO A 303 -2.72 -8.54 30.31
CA PRO A 303 -2.78 -9.96 30.64
C PRO A 303 -3.53 -10.83 29.61
N ASP A 304 -4.15 -10.21 28.60
CA ASP A 304 -5.20 -10.86 27.79
C ASP A 304 -4.73 -11.38 26.42
N GLY A 305 -3.45 -11.23 26.09
CA GLY A 305 -2.92 -11.28 24.73
C GLY A 305 -3.25 -12.49 23.85
N ASP A 306 -3.88 -12.20 22.71
CA ASP A 306 -3.57 -12.82 21.40
C ASP A 306 -3.89 -11.81 20.29
N GLU A 307 -2.87 -11.30 19.60
CA GLU A 307 -2.93 -10.48 18.37
C GLU A 307 -3.92 -9.30 18.41
N ARG A 308 -3.89 -8.51 19.50
CA ARG A 308 -4.72 -7.29 19.63
C ARG A 308 -4.31 -6.24 18.61
N GLY A 309 -3.00 -6.11 18.37
CA GLY A 309 -2.46 -5.14 17.44
C GLY A 309 -2.40 -3.71 18.00
N LYS A 310 -1.55 -2.88 17.39
CA LYS A 310 -1.32 -1.50 17.81
C LYS A 310 -0.99 -0.62 16.60
N VAL A 311 -1.39 0.64 16.67
CA VAL A 311 -1.04 1.71 15.72
C VAL A 311 -0.32 2.82 16.46
N TYR A 312 0.67 3.40 15.81
CA TYR A 312 1.51 4.48 16.30
C TYR A 312 1.45 5.64 15.32
N VAL A 313 1.41 6.88 15.83
CA VAL A 313 1.52 8.10 15.03
C VAL A 313 2.72 8.90 15.52
N TYR A 314 3.61 9.22 14.60
CA TYR A 314 4.85 9.96 14.85
C TYR A 314 4.88 11.26 14.06
N GLY A 315 5.28 12.35 14.72
CA GLY A 315 5.67 13.61 14.07
C GLY A 315 7.19 13.72 13.95
N LEU A 316 7.68 14.49 12.97
CA LEU A 316 9.11 14.76 12.80
C LEU A 316 9.43 16.19 13.23
N ASN A 317 9.95 16.39 14.44
CA ASN A 317 10.16 17.76 14.96
C ASN A 317 11.13 18.64 14.12
N ALA A 318 12.13 18.03 13.48
CA ALA A 318 13.12 18.68 12.63
C ALA A 318 13.96 17.63 11.89
N VAL A 319 14.53 17.99 10.73
CA VAL A 319 15.46 17.13 9.98
C VAL A 319 16.61 16.66 10.89
N GLY A 320 16.74 15.34 11.08
CA GLY A 320 17.76 14.70 11.91
C GLY A 320 17.44 14.62 13.42
N ALA A 321 16.30 15.15 13.87
CA ALA A 321 15.79 14.89 15.21
C ALA A 321 15.12 13.51 15.29
N PRO A 322 15.14 12.84 16.46
CA PRO A 322 14.40 11.60 16.62
C PRO A 322 12.89 11.84 16.42
N PRO A 323 12.16 10.90 15.78
CA PRO A 323 10.70 10.98 15.66
C PRO A 323 10.03 11.10 17.02
N ASN A 324 9.02 11.95 17.12
CA ASN A 324 8.22 12.15 18.32
C ASN A 324 6.98 11.27 18.26
N LEU A 325 6.78 10.40 19.25
CA LEU A 325 5.55 9.61 19.32
C LEU A 325 4.42 10.50 19.84
N LEU A 326 3.46 10.82 18.97
CA LEU A 326 2.32 11.67 19.29
C LEU A 326 1.19 10.86 19.93
N HIS A 327 0.82 9.74 19.29
CA HIS A 327 -0.34 8.94 19.70
C HIS A 327 -0.13 7.44 19.48
N THR A 328 -0.86 6.65 20.26
CA THR A 328 -1.00 5.20 20.04
C THR A 328 -2.41 4.73 20.32
N TRP A 329 -2.86 3.72 19.57
CA TRP A 329 -4.11 3.00 19.80
C TRP A 329 -3.87 1.51 19.78
N VAL A 330 -4.55 0.77 20.66
CA VAL A 330 -4.47 -0.70 20.76
C VAL A 330 -5.81 -1.28 20.36
N GLY A 331 -5.81 -2.39 19.60
CA GLY A 331 -7.06 -3.09 19.26
C GLY A 331 -7.82 -3.49 20.51
N GLU A 332 -9.15 -3.51 20.48
CA GLU A 332 -9.99 -3.62 21.68
C GLU A 332 -10.23 -5.07 22.12
N ALA A 333 -10.05 -6.04 21.22
CA ALA A 333 -10.21 -7.46 21.46
C ALA A 333 -9.06 -8.29 20.87
N ASN A 334 -8.99 -9.56 21.29
CA ASN A 334 -8.02 -10.51 20.78
C ASN A 334 -8.34 -10.87 19.33
N GLN A 335 -7.29 -11.08 18.53
CA GLN A 335 -7.37 -11.37 17.10
C GLN A 335 -8.09 -10.28 16.31
N ASP A 336 -7.98 -9.03 16.79
CA ASP A 336 -8.46 -7.84 16.07
C ASP A 336 -7.56 -7.51 14.88
N TYR A 337 -6.30 -7.95 14.91
CA TYR A 337 -5.29 -7.60 13.90
C TYR A 337 -5.17 -6.08 13.71
N PHE A 338 -5.38 -5.29 14.77
CA PHE A 338 -5.42 -3.84 14.67
C PHE A 338 -4.08 -3.28 14.18
N GLY A 339 -4.11 -2.42 13.16
CA GLY A 339 -2.89 -1.95 12.50
C GLY A 339 -2.33 -2.88 11.41
N ILE A 340 -3.10 -3.89 10.95
CA ILE A 340 -2.71 -4.70 9.77
C ILE A 340 -2.74 -3.90 8.46
N SER A 341 -3.48 -2.79 8.44
CA SER A 341 -3.54 -1.80 7.36
C SER A 341 -3.73 -0.43 7.99
N VAL A 342 -3.06 0.59 7.44
CA VAL A 342 -3.20 1.99 7.81
C VAL A 342 -3.22 2.84 6.53
N SER A 343 -3.93 3.96 6.56
CA SER A 343 -3.95 4.94 5.48
C SER A 343 -4.31 6.31 6.08
N GLY A 344 -3.67 7.37 5.60
CA GLY A 344 -4.14 8.73 5.80
C GLY A 344 -5.50 8.93 5.13
N ALA A 345 -6.32 9.84 5.66
CA ALA A 345 -7.63 10.17 5.11
C ALA A 345 -7.66 11.52 4.36
N GLY A 346 -6.53 12.23 4.29
CA GLY A 346 -6.49 13.63 3.85
C GLY A 346 -6.96 14.60 4.95
N ASP A 347 -7.05 15.87 4.60
CA ASP A 347 -7.55 16.99 5.43
C ASP A 347 -9.08 17.17 5.39
#